data_AF-A0A9E2UUB7-F1
#
_entry.id   AF-A0A9E2UUB7-F1
#
_cell.length_a   1.000
_cell.length_b   1.000
_cell.length_c   1.000
_cell.angle_alpha   90.00
_cell.angle_beta   90.00
_cell.angle_gamma   90.00
#
_symmetry.space_group_name_H-M   'P 1'
#
loop_
_entity.id
_entity.type
_entity.pdbx_description
1 polymer ?
#
loop_
_entity_poly.entity_id
_entity_poly.type
_entity_poly.pdbx_seq_one_letter_code
_entity_poly.pdbx_strand_id
1 'polypeptide(L)'
;MKFPKKVPYALLRLVVGVGIIAYLFSRMDLHGLMAILRESLTRWPWLLCGAMICFICLCIGVIRWKIILDARGLRMSWGRVFSVFFIGQFFNAFIFISIYHFHY
;
A
#
# COMPACT_ATOMS: atom_id res chain seq x y z
N MET A 1 -0.06 28.66 20.32
CA MET A 1 -0.22 27.55 19.36
C MET A 1 1.12 26.83 19.23
N LYS A 2 1.37 25.75 20.00
CA LYS A 2 2.67 25.06 20.04
C LYS A 2 2.69 23.94 18.99
N PHE A 3 3.35 24.15 17.86
CA PHE A 3 3.59 23.09 16.88
C PHE A 3 4.51 22.01 17.49
N PRO A 4 4.12 20.73 17.50
CA PRO A 4 4.96 19.67 18.04
C PRO A 4 6.20 19.50 17.16
N LYS A 5 7.39 19.44 17.79
CA LYS A 5 8.74 19.48 17.17
C LYS A 5 9.06 18.36 16.16
N LYS A 6 8.14 17.44 15.88
CA LYS A 6 8.33 16.27 14.99
C LYS A 6 7.51 16.34 13.68
N VAL A 7 6.61 17.32 13.57
CA VAL A 7 5.84 17.64 12.36
C VAL A 7 6.70 18.10 11.16
N PRO A 8 7.84 18.82 11.32
CA PRO A 8 8.53 19.39 10.16
C PRO A 8 9.20 18.31 9.29
N TYR A 9 9.64 17.19 9.86
CA TYR A 9 10.25 16.11 9.08
C TYR A 9 9.22 15.35 8.24
N ALA A 10 8.03 15.10 8.79
CA ALA A 10 6.93 14.48 8.06
C ALA A 10 6.46 15.37 6.89
N LEU A 11 6.33 16.68 7.14
CA LEU A 11 6.00 17.66 6.10
C LEU A 11 7.10 17.76 5.04
N LEU A 12 8.37 17.83 5.43
CA LEU A 12 9.49 17.88 4.50
C LEU A 12 9.53 16.63 3.62
N ARG A 13 9.36 15.44 4.19
CA ARG A 13 9.30 14.18 3.44
C ARG A 13 8.11 14.16 2.48
N LEU A 14 6.96 14.70 2.88
CA LEU A 14 5.79 14.80 2.02
C LEU A 14 6.04 15.76 0.85
N VAL A 15 6.59 16.95 1.12
CA VAL A 15 6.95 17.96 0.10
C VAL A 15 7.99 17.41 -0.87
N VAL A 16 9.02 16.72 -0.39
CA VAL A 16 10.03 16.08 -1.24
C VAL A 16 9.39 14.97 -2.08
N GLY A 17 8.56 14.11 -1.49
CA GLY A 17 7.87 13.04 -2.22
C GLY A 17 6.94 13.59 -3.31
N VAL A 18 6.10 14.56 -2.97
CA VAL A 18 5.20 15.22 -3.92
C VAL A 18 5.97 16.00 -4.98
N GLY A 19 7.04 16.70 -4.60
CA GLY A 19 7.88 17.46 -5.52
C GLY A 19 8.57 16.57 -6.55
N ILE A 20 9.09 15.41 -6.15
CA ILE A 20 9.66 14.42 -7.08
C ILE A 20 8.59 13.89 -8.02
N ILE A 21 7.41 13.53 -7.51
CA ILE A 21 6.29 13.04 -8.33
C ILE A 21 5.87 14.11 -9.36
N ALA A 22 5.68 15.36 -8.93
CA ALA A 22 5.30 16.47 -9.79
C ALA A 22 6.39 16.77 -10.86
N TYR A 23 7.67 16.70 -10.47
CA TYR A 23 8.78 16.84 -11.41
C TYR A 23 8.80 15.71 -12.45
N LEU A 24 8.55 14.47 -12.02
CA LEU A 24 8.46 13.33 -12.92
C LEU A 24 7.30 13.50 -13.91
N PHE A 25 6.12 13.88 -13.43
CA PHE A 25 4.97 14.19 -14.29
C PHE A 25 5.22 15.35 -15.26
N SER A 26 6.00 16.36 -14.84
CA SER A 26 6.37 17.48 -15.72
C SER A 26 7.36 17.07 -16.83
N ARG A 27 8.13 16.00 -16.61
CA ARG A 27 9.05 15.41 -17.59
C ARG A 27 8.42 14.33 -18.45
N MET A 28 7.33 13.73 -17.99
CA MET A 28 6.60 12.71 -18.73
C MET A 28 5.56 13.35 -19.64
N ASP A 29 5.49 12.90 -20.88
CA ASP A 29 4.42 13.30 -21.77
C ASP A 29 3.09 12.69 -21.29
N LEU A 30 2.27 13.51 -20.62
CA LEU A 30 0.97 13.11 -20.07
C LEU A 30 0.05 12.54 -21.15
N HIS A 31 0.18 13.02 -22.40
CA HIS A 31 -0.58 12.50 -23.53
C HIS A 31 -0.11 11.10 -23.94
N GLY A 32 1.21 10.87 -23.99
CA GLY A 32 1.78 9.54 -24.19
C GLY A 32 1.36 8.56 -23.09
N LEU A 33 1.32 9.01 -21.83
CA LEU A 33 0.88 8.21 -20.68
C LEU A 33 -0.58 7.77 -20.82
N MET A 34 -1.48 8.66 -21.26
CA MET A 34 -2.90 8.31 -21.50
C MET A 34 -3.10 7.38 -22.69
N ALA A 35 -2.30 7.50 -23.75
CA ALA A 35 -2.32 6.58 -24.87
C ALA A 35 -1.88 5.16 -24.45
N ILE A 36 -0.78 5.06 -23.68
CA ILE A 36 -0.28 3.80 -23.14
C ILE A 36 -1.28 3.19 -22.14
N LEU A 37 -1.92 4.01 -21.30
CA LEU A 37 -2.96 3.55 -20.37
C LEU A 37 -4.15 2.95 -21.14
N ARG A 38 -4.63 3.61 -22.19
CA ARG A 38 -5.70 3.07 -23.05
C ARG A 38 -5.29 1.78 -23.76
N GLU A 39 -4.06 1.70 -24.26
CA GLU A 39 -3.55 0.49 -24.90
C GLU A 39 -3.42 -0.66 -23.90
N SER A 40 -2.95 -0.36 -22.68
CA SER A 40 -2.81 -1.32 -21.58
C SER A 40 -4.18 -1.82 -21.08
N LEU A 41 -5.18 -0.94 -20.99
CA LEU A 41 -6.57 -1.30 -20.68
C LEU A 41 -7.18 -2.20 -21.76
N THR A 42 -6.77 -2.03 -23.02
CA THR A 42 -7.20 -2.89 -24.14
C THR A 42 -6.62 -4.31 -24.00
N ARG A 43 -5.41 -4.44 -23.44
CA ARG A 43 -4.78 -5.73 -23.07
C ARG A 43 -5.24 -6.20 -21.68
N TRP A 44 -6.54 -6.29 -21.48
CA TRP A 44 -7.17 -6.77 -20.23
C TRP A 44 -6.59 -8.09 -19.66
N PRO A 45 -6.10 -9.08 -20.45
CA PRO A 45 -5.55 -10.32 -19.88
C PRO A 45 -4.27 -10.07 -19.07
N TRP A 46 -3.45 -9.11 -19.50
CA TRP A 46 -2.21 -8.75 -18.79
C TRP A 46 -2.51 -8.01 -17.49
N LEU A 47 -3.53 -7.14 -17.52
CA LEU A 47 -4.01 -6.45 -16.33
C LEU A 47 -4.58 -7.45 -15.32
N LEU A 48 -5.34 -8.45 -15.81
CA LEU A 48 -5.83 -9.56 -14.99
C LEU A 48 -4.69 -10.40 -14.41
N CYS A 49 -3.68 -10.75 -15.22
CA CYS A 49 -2.48 -11.45 -14.73
C CYS A 49 -1.78 -10.68 -13.61
N GLY A 50 -1.57 -9.37 -13.78
CA GLY A 50 -0.99 -8.52 -12.75
C GLY A 50 -1.83 -8.52 -11.46
N ALA A 51 -3.15 -8.34 -11.60
CA ALA A 51 -4.07 -8.38 -10.47
C ALA A 51 -4.06 -9.76 -9.76
N MET A 52 -4.03 -10.85 -10.53
CA MET A 52 -3.93 -12.21 -9.99
C MET A 52 -2.62 -12.44 -9.25
N ILE A 53 -1.49 -11.97 -9.79
CA ILE A 53 -0.19 -12.06 -9.11
C ILE A 53 -0.22 -11.29 -7.79
N CYS A 54 -0.74 -10.05 -7.80
CA CYS A 54 -0.91 -9.27 -6.57
C CYS A 54 -1.80 -9.99 -5.55
N PHE A 55 -2.90 -10.58 -5.99
CA PHE A 55 -3.79 -11.35 -5.14
C PHE A 55 -3.11 -12.60 -4.55
N ILE A 56 -2.34 -13.33 -5.36
CA ILE A 56 -1.54 -14.48 -4.90
C ILE A 56 -0.52 -14.04 -3.85
N CYS A 57 0.17 -12.92 -4.05
CA CYS A 57 1.09 -12.36 -3.06
C CYS A 57 0.39 -12.04 -1.73
N LEU A 58 -0.83 -11.49 -1.77
CA LEU A 58 -1.63 -11.26 -0.57
C LEU A 58 -2.00 -12.58 0.12
N CYS A 59 -2.42 -13.59 -0.63
CA CYS A 59 -2.74 -14.92 -0.10
C CYS A 59 -1.52 -15.60 0.54
N ILE A 60 -0.33 -15.50 -0.08
CA ILE A 60 0.92 -15.97 0.51
C ILE A 60 1.19 -15.25 1.83
N GLY A 61 0.92 -13.95 1.89
CA GLY A 61 0.97 -13.17 3.14
C GLY A 61 0.09 -13.78 4.23
N VAL A 62 -1.19 -14.07 3.93
CA VAL A 62 -2.13 -14.70 4.86
C VAL A 62 -1.61 -16.05 5.36
N ILE A 63 -1.13 -16.91 4.46
CA ILE A 63 -0.57 -18.23 4.81
C ILE A 63 0.63 -18.07 5.75
N ARG A 64 1.55 -17.16 5.42
CA ARG A 64 2.73 -16.87 6.24
C ARG A 64 2.32 -16.44 7.65
N TRP A 65 1.34 -15.54 7.77
CA TRP A 65 0.82 -15.09 9.06
C TRP A 65 0.08 -16.19 9.81
N LYS A 66 -0.64 -17.08 9.12
CA LYS A 66 -1.27 -18.25 9.72
C LYS A 66 -0.23 -19.17 10.35
N ILE A 67 0.87 -19.46 9.66
CA ILE A 67 1.97 -20.30 10.17
C ILE A 67 2.57 -19.69 11.43
N ILE A 68 2.83 -18.38 11.43
CA ILE A 68 3.39 -17.67 12.59
C ILE A 68 2.44 -17.70 13.79
N LEU A 69 1.14 -17.50 13.56
CA LEU A 69 0.12 -17.54 14.61
C LEU A 69 -0.06 -18.95 15.18
N ASP A 70 0.02 -19.98 14.32
CA ASP A 70 -0.07 -21.38 14.73
C ASP A 70 1.14 -21.79 15.57
N ALA A 71 2.35 -21.35 15.18
CA ALA A 71 3.58 -21.55 15.96
C ALA A 71 3.52 -20.87 17.34
N ARG A 72 2.69 -19.83 17.50
CA ARG A 72 2.44 -19.13 18.77
C ARG A 72 1.29 -19.75 19.60
N GLY A 73 0.71 -20.86 19.14
CA GLY A 73 -0.41 -21.53 19.82
C GLY A 73 -1.79 -20.89 19.61
N LEU A 74 -1.89 -19.83 18.80
CA LEU A 74 -3.14 -19.16 18.47
C LEU A 74 -3.80 -19.86 17.27
N ARG A 75 -4.58 -20.90 17.56
CA ARG A 75 -5.39 -21.61 16.55
C ARG A 75 -6.57 -20.77 16.08
N MET A 76 -6.32 -19.79 15.22
CA MET A 76 -7.35 -19.01 14.53
C MET A 76 -7.81 -19.73 13.25
N SER A 77 -9.09 -19.61 12.91
CA SER A 77 -9.65 -20.11 11.65
C SER A 77 -9.10 -19.33 10.45
N TRP A 78 -9.01 -19.99 9.29
CA TRP A 78 -8.51 -19.39 8.05
C TRP A 78 -9.21 -18.08 7.67
N GLY A 79 -10.54 -18.04 7.79
CA GLY A 79 -11.31 -16.82 7.52
C GLY A 79 -10.96 -15.67 8.45
N ARG A 80 -10.71 -15.94 9.74
CA ARG A 80 -10.35 -14.89 10.69
C ARG A 80 -8.95 -14.33 10.44
N VAL A 81 -7.98 -15.18 10.10
CA VAL A 81 -6.63 -14.71 9.72
C VAL A 81 -6.67 -13.92 8.42
N PHE A 82 -7.47 -14.36 7.45
CA PHE A 82 -7.68 -13.63 6.20
C PHE A 82 -8.28 -12.23 6.47
N SER A 83 -9.36 -12.14 7.24
CA SER A 83 -9.97 -10.85 7.60
C SER A 83 -9.01 -9.93 8.33
N VAL A 84 -8.32 -10.41 9.37
CA VAL A 84 -7.37 -9.60 10.14
C VAL A 84 -6.21 -9.11 9.27
N PHE A 85 -5.67 -9.98 8.41
CA PHE A 85 -4.60 -9.59 7.48
C PHE A 85 -5.08 -8.55 6.46
N PHE A 86 -6.24 -8.75 5.83
CA PHE A 86 -6.79 -7.80 4.87
C PHE A 86 -7.17 -6.46 5.51
N ILE A 87 -7.76 -6.47 6.71
CA ILE A 87 -8.04 -5.25 7.49
C ILE A 87 -6.72 -4.53 7.81
N GLY A 88 -5.70 -5.27 8.25
CA GLY A 88 -4.37 -4.72 8.49
C GLY A 88 -3.73 -4.12 7.24
N GLN A 89 -3.85 -4.79 6.09
CA GLN A 89 -3.34 -4.28 4.82
C GLN A 89 -4.14 -3.08 4.30
N PHE A 90 -5.45 -3.08 4.50
CA PHE A 90 -6.28 -1.92 4.21
C PHE A 90 -5.83 -0.72 5.04
N PHE A 91 -5.66 -0.89 6.36
CA PHE A 91 -5.11 0.17 7.19
C PHE A 91 -3.68 0.55 6.79
N ASN A 92 -2.83 -0.39 6.37
CA ASN A 92 -1.49 -0.08 5.88
C ASN A 92 -1.51 0.82 4.63
N ALA A 93 -2.40 0.53 3.68
CA ALA A 93 -2.52 1.25 2.42
C ALA A 93 -3.25 2.59 2.56
N PHE A 94 -4.30 2.65 3.40
CA PHE A 94 -5.18 3.81 3.53
C PHE A 94 -4.86 4.69 4.74
N ILE A 95 -4.22 4.18 5.80
CA ILE A 95 -3.65 5.03 6.86
C ILE A 95 -2.31 5.56 6.35
N PHE A 96 -2.42 6.59 5.54
CA PHE A 96 -1.35 7.54 5.32
C PHE A 96 -1.06 8.24 6.65
N ILE A 97 0.01 7.82 7.33
CA ILE A 97 0.71 8.56 8.39
C ILE A 97 -0.14 9.01 9.61
N SER A 98 -0.64 8.07 10.41
CA SER A 98 -1.10 8.41 11.78
C SER A 98 -0.53 7.43 12.83
N ILE A 99 0.80 7.24 12.83
CA ILE A 99 1.51 6.55 13.92
C ILE A 99 2.61 7.47 14.50
N TYR A 100 2.31 8.76 14.64
CA TYR A 100 3.09 9.64 15.54
C TYR A 100 2.31 10.04 16.79
N HIS A 101 1.14 9.43 17.04
CA HIS A 101 0.30 9.78 18.18
C HIS A 101 -0.04 8.58 19.06
N PHE A 102 0.95 7.73 19.37
CA PHE A 102 0.86 6.79 20.47
C PHE A 102 2.23 6.64 21.13
N HIS A 103 2.69 7.73 21.74
CA HIS A 103 3.64 7.69 22.84
C HIS A 103 3.48 9.03 23.57
N TYR A 104 2.49 9.09 24.46
CA TYR A 104 2.52 9.55 25.85
C TYR A 104 1.11 9.47 26.41
#